data_AF-A0A2E8BSZ4-F1
#
_entry.id   AF-A0A2E8BSZ4-F1
#
_cell.length_a   1.000
_cell.length_b   1.000
_cell.length_c   1.000
_cell.angle_alpha   90.00
_cell.angle_beta   90.00
_cell.angle_gamma   90.00
#
_symmetry.space_group_name_H-M   'P 1'
#
loop_
_entity.id
_entity.type
_entity.pdbx_description
1 polymer ?
#
loop_
_entity_poly.entity_id
_entity_poly.type
_entity_poly.pdbx_seq_one_letter_code
_entity_poly.pdbx_strand_id
1 'polypeptide(L)'
;MASEANEKTSGDDSLEITDPHKGALDRLSKEYRELSDKAQQLLTEKLFLENELTQLKKRSNRLEEELSNIRTPPLIIGYIQDTINEQAVVRSSNGTVFLVSINRRLDNTKIKPGTRVALNQDTLSVVEILSDSWDPLVSNAEIIDSPDVDYSSIGGLEKQIKELKEAIELPFENPQAFSDFGIDPPKGVLLTGPPGTGKTMLAKAVANSTNASFLGLVGAELAQKYIGEGGRMVRELFEMAREKSPSIIFIDEIDSIGSKRLDVATSGDREVQRTLMQLLSELDGFEGLDNVKVIAATNRPELLDAALLRPGRFDRIIDIPIPDMDAREAIFSVHTRSMPMVKGLDSRSLASMSEGFSGAEIKSAVVEAGISAISSGRKSVKKSDFIGSIKKVEDNRKGSNETNSEGLYG
;
A
#
# COMPACT_ATOMS: atom_id res chain seq x y z
N MET A 1 -35.36 -81.29 41.50
CA MET A 1 -35.83 -82.67 41.33
C MET A 1 -34.96 -83.30 40.25
N ALA A 2 -34.27 -84.40 40.62
CA ALA A 2 -33.77 -85.54 39.82
C ALA A 2 -33.30 -85.28 38.36
N SER A 3 -32.23 -85.87 37.83
CA SER A 3 -31.33 -86.93 38.28
C SER A 3 -30.20 -87.00 37.25
N GLU A 4 -29.09 -87.55 37.70
CA GLU A 4 -27.91 -87.95 36.94
C GLU A 4 -28.17 -89.07 35.91
N ALA A 5 -27.12 -89.29 35.10
CA ALA A 5 -26.61 -90.58 34.63
C ALA A 5 -27.13 -91.13 33.29
N ASN A 6 -26.23 -91.29 32.31
CA ASN A 6 -25.53 -92.56 31.98
C ASN A 6 -24.83 -92.39 30.61
N GLU A 7 -23.50 -92.51 30.49
CA GLU A 7 -22.65 -93.73 30.41
C GLU A 7 -22.37 -94.25 28.99
N LYS A 8 -21.07 -94.50 28.77
CA LYS A 8 -20.42 -95.58 27.97
C LYS A 8 -20.32 -95.40 26.45
N THR A 9 -19.14 -95.14 25.86
CA THR A 9 -17.84 -95.90 25.70
C THR A 9 -17.84 -96.91 24.54
N SER A 10 -16.80 -96.77 23.70
CA SER A 10 -16.05 -97.77 22.87
C SER A 10 -15.89 -97.20 21.45
N GLY A 11 -14.72 -96.84 20.92
CA GLY A 11 -13.39 -97.42 21.06
C GLY A 11 -13.13 -98.32 19.83
N ASP A 12 -12.42 -97.81 18.82
CA ASP A 12 -11.61 -98.62 17.91
C ASP A 12 -10.60 -97.74 17.17
N ASP A 13 -9.36 -98.22 17.06
CA ASP A 13 -8.16 -97.47 16.71
C ASP A 13 -7.45 -98.19 15.56
N SER A 14 -7.19 -97.52 14.43
CA SER A 14 -6.37 -98.07 13.34
C SER A 14 -5.57 -97.01 12.58
N LEU A 15 -4.30 -96.89 12.97
CA LEU A 15 -3.06 -96.64 12.19
C LEU A 15 -3.10 -95.64 11.02
N GLU A 16 -2.59 -94.43 11.26
CA GLU A 16 -2.31 -93.39 10.26
C GLU A 16 -0.92 -93.56 9.59
N ILE A 17 -0.90 -93.57 8.25
CA ILE A 17 0.28 -93.28 7.43
C ILE A 17 0.29 -91.76 7.18
N THR A 18 1.18 -91.03 7.84
CA THR A 18 1.26 -89.56 7.75
C THR A 18 2.08 -89.13 6.53
N ASP A 19 1.38 -88.79 5.45
CA ASP A 19 1.93 -88.09 4.28
C ASP A 19 2.41 -86.67 4.68
N PRO A 20 3.69 -86.29 4.50
CA PRO A 20 4.19 -84.97 4.88
C PRO A 20 3.53 -83.82 4.08
N HIS A 21 2.99 -84.13 2.90
CA HIS A 21 2.21 -83.20 2.08
C HIS A 21 0.82 -82.92 2.66
N LYS A 22 0.19 -83.87 3.38
CA LYS A 22 -1.10 -83.62 4.07
C LYS A 22 -0.93 -82.63 5.22
N GLY A 23 0.15 -82.74 5.99
CA GLY A 23 0.44 -81.78 7.07
C GLY A 23 0.74 -80.36 6.57
N ALA A 24 1.39 -80.23 5.40
CA ALA A 24 1.63 -78.93 4.76
C ALA A 24 0.35 -78.33 4.17
N LEU A 25 -0.50 -79.15 3.55
CA LEU A 25 -1.81 -78.73 3.04
C LEU A 25 -2.77 -78.31 4.16
N ASP A 26 -2.73 -79.00 5.30
CA ASP A 26 -3.57 -78.68 6.45
C ASP A 26 -3.13 -77.37 7.13
N ARG A 27 -1.81 -77.12 7.23
CA ARG A 27 -1.26 -75.83 7.68
C ARG A 27 -1.64 -74.69 6.74
N LEU A 28 -1.49 -74.88 5.42
CA LEU A 28 -1.86 -73.89 4.41
C LEU A 28 -3.38 -73.61 4.41
N SER A 29 -4.21 -74.64 4.60
CA SER A 29 -5.65 -74.48 4.73
C SER A 29 -6.03 -73.71 6.01
N LYS A 30 -5.28 -73.89 7.10
CA LYS A 30 -5.49 -73.16 8.35
C LYS A 30 -5.07 -71.70 8.22
N GLU A 31 -3.90 -71.42 7.65
CA GLU A 31 -3.46 -70.05 7.34
C GLU A 31 -4.41 -69.35 6.38
N TYR A 32 -4.94 -70.05 5.36
CA TYR A 32 -5.93 -69.49 4.45
C TYR A 32 -7.23 -69.11 5.15
N ARG A 33 -7.71 -69.94 6.09
CA ARG A 33 -8.88 -69.61 6.92
C ARG A 33 -8.62 -68.41 7.83
N GLU A 34 -7.49 -68.38 8.54
CA GLU A 34 -7.13 -67.25 9.41
C GLU A 34 -6.98 -65.94 8.61
N LEU A 35 -6.37 -65.99 7.42
CA LEU A 35 -6.24 -64.84 6.54
C LEU A 35 -7.60 -64.38 5.98
N SER A 36 -8.47 -65.32 5.62
CA SER A 36 -9.84 -65.03 5.16
C SER A 36 -10.68 -64.36 6.26
N ASP A 37 -10.62 -64.88 7.49
CA ASP A 37 -11.32 -64.31 8.64
C ASP A 37 -10.80 -62.91 8.96
N LYS A 38 -9.47 -62.71 8.89
CA LYS A 38 -8.85 -61.39 9.09
C LYS A 38 -9.23 -60.41 7.97
N ALA A 39 -9.31 -60.87 6.72
CA ALA A 39 -9.76 -60.04 5.60
C ALA A 39 -11.24 -59.62 5.77
N GLN A 40 -12.10 -60.52 6.24
CA GLN A 40 -13.50 -60.20 6.55
C GLN A 40 -13.63 -59.22 7.72
N GLN A 41 -12.81 -59.37 8.77
CA GLN A 41 -12.75 -58.41 9.87
C GLN A 41 -12.33 -57.02 9.38
N LEU A 42 -11.23 -56.94 8.61
CA LEU A 42 -10.75 -55.67 8.06
C LEU A 42 -11.75 -55.01 7.11
N LEU A 43 -12.50 -55.78 6.31
CA LEU A 43 -13.57 -55.25 5.47
C LEU A 43 -14.72 -54.67 6.30
N THR A 44 -15.08 -55.33 7.40
CA THR A 44 -16.12 -54.87 8.31
C THR A 44 -15.70 -53.59 9.03
N GLU A 45 -14.45 -53.53 9.49
CA GLU A 45 -13.86 -52.34 10.12
C GLU A 45 -13.77 -51.17 9.13
N LYS A 46 -13.35 -51.43 7.88
CA LYS A 46 -13.34 -50.43 6.82
C LYS A 46 -14.74 -49.85 6.59
N LEU A 47 -15.76 -50.71 6.48
CA LEU A 47 -17.16 -50.29 6.27
C LEU A 47 -17.65 -49.42 7.45
N PHE A 48 -17.29 -49.80 8.68
CA PHE A 48 -17.62 -49.03 9.88
C PHE A 48 -16.97 -47.63 9.83
N LEU A 49 -15.66 -47.57 9.54
CA LEU A 49 -14.93 -46.31 9.43
C LEU A 49 -15.45 -45.41 8.30
N GLU A 50 -15.84 -45.98 7.16
CA GLU A 50 -16.46 -45.23 6.05
C GLU A 50 -17.81 -44.60 6.46
N ASN A 51 -18.62 -45.33 7.23
CA ASN A 51 -19.88 -44.81 7.76
C ASN A 51 -19.64 -43.71 8.78
N GLU A 52 -18.67 -43.89 9.70
CA GLU A 52 -18.29 -42.89 10.68
C GLU A 52 -17.78 -41.61 10.01
N LEU A 53 -16.91 -41.73 8.99
CA LEU A 53 -16.47 -40.60 8.17
C LEU A 53 -17.64 -39.88 7.50
N THR A 54 -18.63 -40.62 7.00
CA THR A 54 -19.81 -40.04 6.35
C THR A 54 -20.68 -39.28 7.35
N GLN A 55 -20.85 -39.80 8.56
CA GLN A 55 -21.57 -39.11 9.64
C GLN A 55 -20.83 -37.86 10.11
N LEU A 56 -19.51 -37.95 10.30
CA LEU A 56 -18.67 -36.83 10.67
C LEU A 56 -18.70 -35.72 9.60
N LYS A 57 -18.61 -36.08 8.31
CA LYS A 57 -18.76 -35.11 7.21
C LYS A 57 -20.12 -34.42 7.22
N LYS A 58 -21.22 -35.16 7.39
CA LYS A 58 -22.56 -34.57 7.50
C LYS A 58 -22.67 -33.60 8.68
N ARG A 59 -22.10 -33.97 9.83
CA ARG A 59 -22.07 -33.12 11.03
C ARG A 59 -21.23 -31.86 10.80
N SER A 60 -20.08 -31.97 10.12
CA SER A 60 -19.23 -30.84 9.76
C SER A 60 -19.99 -29.86 8.86
N ASN A 61 -20.61 -30.35 7.78
CA ASN A 61 -21.35 -29.50 6.85
C ASN A 61 -22.52 -28.78 7.54
N ARG A 62 -23.24 -29.46 8.44
CA ARG A 62 -24.33 -28.84 9.22
C ARG A 62 -23.80 -27.73 10.14
N LEU A 63 -22.68 -27.94 10.81
CA LEU A 63 -22.06 -26.93 11.67
C LEU A 63 -21.51 -25.74 10.86
N GLU A 64 -20.99 -25.99 9.66
CA GLU A 64 -20.56 -24.93 8.74
C GLU A 64 -21.72 -24.08 8.24
N GLU A 65 -22.87 -24.69 7.95
CA GLU A 65 -24.09 -23.99 7.54
C GLU A 65 -24.65 -23.13 8.68
N GLU A 66 -24.69 -23.66 9.91
CA GLU A 66 -25.06 -22.90 11.12
C GLU A 66 -24.11 -21.71 11.34
N LEU A 67 -22.80 -21.91 11.12
CA LEU A 67 -21.81 -20.83 11.25
C LEU A 67 -21.96 -19.76 10.14
N SER A 68 -22.27 -20.18 8.91
CA SER A 68 -22.54 -19.26 7.80
C SER A 68 -23.74 -18.37 8.10
N ASN A 69 -24.80 -18.92 8.70
CA ASN A 69 -25.98 -18.16 9.11
C ASN A 69 -25.69 -17.16 10.26
N ILE A 70 -24.70 -17.42 11.11
CA ILE A 70 -24.26 -16.44 12.12
C ILE A 70 -23.45 -15.30 11.47
N ARG A 71 -22.77 -15.59 10.37
CA ARG A 71 -21.98 -14.63 9.57
C ARG A 71 -22.79 -13.87 8.53
N THR A 72 -24.04 -14.26 8.27
CA THR A 72 -24.84 -13.54 7.29
C THR A 72 -25.09 -12.10 7.76
N PRO A 73 -24.91 -11.11 6.87
CA PRO A 73 -25.26 -9.73 7.19
C PRO A 73 -26.77 -9.62 7.48
N PRO A 74 -27.19 -8.68 8.33
CA PRO A 74 -26.44 -7.50 8.77
C PRO A 74 -25.62 -7.69 10.06
N LEU A 75 -24.37 -7.22 10.05
CA LEU A 75 -23.47 -7.18 11.21
C LEU A 75 -23.29 -5.72 11.67
N ILE A 76 -23.10 -5.52 12.99
CA ILE A 76 -22.83 -4.21 13.58
C ILE A 76 -21.32 -4.05 13.74
N ILE A 77 -20.78 -2.89 13.38
CA ILE A 77 -19.38 -2.58 13.60
C ILE A 77 -19.16 -2.14 15.04
N GLY A 78 -18.09 -2.61 15.67
CA GLY A 78 -17.64 -2.16 16.99
C GLY A 78 -16.11 -2.09 17.10
N TYR A 79 -15.64 -1.45 18.17
CA TYR A 79 -14.23 -1.31 18.52
C TYR A 79 -13.98 -1.93 19.89
N ILE A 80 -12.98 -2.80 20.01
CA ILE A 80 -12.58 -3.38 21.28
C ILE A 80 -11.90 -2.30 22.13
N GLN A 81 -12.39 -2.06 23.34
CA GLN A 81 -11.73 -1.17 24.29
C GLN A 81 -10.74 -1.92 25.18
N ASP A 82 -11.15 -3.10 25.64
CA ASP A 82 -10.35 -3.93 26.53
C ASP A 82 -10.79 -5.39 26.43
N THR A 83 -9.89 -6.31 26.79
CA THR A 83 -10.11 -7.75 26.77
C THR A 83 -9.90 -8.32 28.16
N ILE A 84 -10.94 -8.95 28.71
CA ILE A 84 -10.92 -9.60 30.02
C ILE A 84 -11.15 -11.09 29.80
N ASN A 85 -10.07 -11.87 29.73
CA ASN A 85 -10.11 -13.33 29.56
C ASN A 85 -10.89 -13.77 28.30
N GLU A 86 -12.12 -14.30 28.49
CA GLU A 86 -12.99 -14.79 27.41
C GLU A 86 -14.04 -13.75 26.94
N GLN A 87 -14.03 -12.56 27.53
CA GLN A 87 -14.95 -11.47 27.21
C GLN A 87 -14.18 -10.24 26.76
N ALA A 88 -14.76 -9.49 25.82
CA ALA A 88 -14.25 -8.19 25.40
C ALA A 88 -15.26 -7.10 25.76
N VAL A 89 -14.75 -5.95 26.18
CA VAL A 89 -15.53 -4.72 26.22
C VAL A 89 -15.49 -4.11 24.84
N VAL A 90 -16.62 -4.08 24.15
CA VAL A 90 -16.72 -3.55 22.78
C VAL A 90 -17.64 -2.34 22.76
N ARG A 91 -17.15 -1.24 22.18
CA ARG A 91 -17.93 -0.05 21.85
C ARG A 91 -18.54 -0.24 20.47
N SER A 92 -19.86 -0.33 20.38
CA SER A 92 -20.58 -0.33 19.11
C SER A 92 -20.41 1.01 18.39
N SER A 93 -20.56 1.03 17.06
CA SER A 93 -20.66 2.23 16.23
C SER A 93 -21.68 3.26 16.74
N ASN A 94 -22.71 2.79 17.45
CA ASN A 94 -23.75 3.65 18.04
C ASN A 94 -23.32 4.32 19.36
N GLY A 95 -22.08 4.08 19.80
CA GLY A 95 -21.50 4.66 21.03
C GLY A 95 -21.80 3.88 22.30
N THR A 96 -22.68 2.88 22.26
CA THR A 96 -22.97 2.00 23.41
C THR A 96 -21.84 1.01 23.64
N VAL A 97 -21.50 0.81 24.92
CA VAL A 97 -20.45 -0.14 25.33
C VAL A 97 -21.12 -1.42 25.84
N PHE A 98 -20.71 -2.55 25.29
CA PHE A 98 -21.21 -3.87 25.64
C PHE A 98 -20.08 -4.75 26.14
N LEU A 99 -20.39 -5.64 27.08
CA LEU A 99 -19.52 -6.75 27.47
C LEU A 99 -19.96 -7.97 26.66
N VAL A 100 -19.10 -8.42 25.76
CA VAL A 100 -19.44 -9.42 24.75
C VAL A 100 -18.52 -10.62 24.84
N SER A 101 -19.03 -11.81 24.55
CA SER A 101 -18.22 -13.03 24.48
C SER A 101 -17.45 -13.07 23.17
N ILE A 102 -16.16 -13.40 23.25
CA ILE A 102 -15.29 -13.58 22.09
C ILE A 102 -15.43 -15.03 21.59
N ASN A 103 -15.58 -15.22 20.29
CA ASN A 103 -15.55 -16.55 19.71
C ASN A 103 -14.15 -17.16 19.86
N ARG A 104 -14.03 -18.33 20.51
CA ARG A 104 -12.75 -19.03 20.75
C ARG A 104 -11.97 -19.41 19.48
N ARG A 105 -12.61 -19.37 18.30
CA ARG A 105 -11.94 -19.58 17.01
C ARG A 105 -11.18 -18.35 16.51
N LEU A 106 -11.39 -17.18 17.08
CA LEU A 106 -10.66 -15.98 16.70
C LEU A 106 -9.27 -16.01 17.36
N ASP A 107 -8.27 -15.56 16.62
CA ASP A 107 -6.90 -15.45 17.13
C ASP A 107 -6.86 -14.37 18.22
N ASN A 108 -6.81 -14.78 19.50
CA ASN A 108 -6.68 -13.87 20.64
C ASN A 108 -5.46 -12.93 20.54
N THR A 109 -4.45 -13.30 19.74
CA THR A 109 -3.25 -12.48 19.49
C THR A 109 -3.53 -11.23 18.65
N LYS A 110 -4.56 -11.26 17.80
CA LYS A 110 -4.97 -10.13 16.95
C LYS A 110 -5.96 -9.19 17.63
N ILE A 111 -6.56 -9.63 18.74
CA ILE A 111 -7.55 -8.88 19.50
C ILE A 111 -6.79 -7.95 20.44
N LYS A 112 -6.52 -6.73 19.98
CA LYS A 112 -5.90 -5.68 20.79
C LYS A 112 -6.93 -4.58 21.09
N PRO A 113 -6.74 -3.79 22.16
CA PRO A 113 -7.46 -2.54 22.34
C PRO A 113 -7.34 -1.68 21.07
N GLY A 114 -8.46 -1.22 20.54
CA GLY A 114 -8.55 -0.45 19.31
C GLY A 114 -8.99 -1.27 18.08
N THR A 115 -8.87 -2.60 18.10
CA THR A 115 -9.19 -3.44 16.95
C THR A 115 -10.68 -3.35 16.58
N ARG A 116 -10.94 -3.20 15.28
CA ARG A 116 -12.29 -3.18 14.72
C ARG A 116 -12.86 -4.60 14.60
N VAL A 117 -14.10 -4.78 15.02
CA VAL A 117 -14.79 -6.08 15.00
C VAL A 117 -16.19 -5.98 14.45
N ALA A 118 -16.66 -7.06 13.85
CA ALA A 118 -18.04 -7.27 13.48
C ALA A 118 -18.77 -8.02 14.60
N LEU A 119 -19.84 -7.41 15.09
CA LEU A 119 -20.75 -7.94 16.08
C LEU A 119 -22.01 -8.48 15.41
N ASN A 120 -22.51 -9.60 15.89
CA ASN A 120 -23.84 -10.08 15.51
C ASN A 120 -24.93 -9.13 16.09
N GLN A 121 -26.00 -8.86 15.33
CA GLN A 121 -27.07 -7.97 15.78
C GLN A 121 -27.85 -8.49 16.99
N ASP A 122 -28.11 -9.80 17.05
CA ASP A 122 -28.99 -10.39 18.05
C ASP A 122 -28.22 -10.71 19.34
N THR A 123 -27.03 -11.31 19.19
CA THR A 123 -26.26 -11.81 20.33
C THR A 123 -25.16 -10.85 20.79
N LEU A 124 -24.87 -9.80 20.01
CA LEU A 124 -23.74 -8.89 20.21
C LEU A 124 -22.38 -9.61 20.33
N SER A 125 -22.29 -10.88 19.94
CA SER A 125 -21.04 -11.65 19.97
C SER A 125 -20.10 -11.22 18.86
N VAL A 126 -18.79 -11.29 19.11
CA VAL A 126 -17.76 -11.00 18.10
C VAL A 126 -17.74 -12.14 17.08
N VAL A 127 -18.13 -11.83 15.84
CA VAL A 127 -18.22 -12.79 14.73
C VAL A 127 -16.90 -12.84 13.97
N GLU A 128 -16.35 -11.67 13.67
CA GLU A 128 -15.18 -11.51 12.80
C GLU A 128 -14.38 -10.28 13.23
N ILE A 129 -13.06 -10.36 13.08
CA ILE A 129 -12.16 -9.22 13.22
C ILE A 129 -12.11 -8.55 11.85
N LEU A 130 -12.48 -7.27 11.82
CA LEU A 130 -12.39 -6.47 10.60
C LEU A 130 -10.97 -5.91 10.50
N SER A 131 -10.44 -5.83 9.29
CA SER A 131 -9.27 -4.99 9.04
C SER A 131 -9.65 -3.54 9.37
N ASP A 132 -8.66 -2.76 9.79
CA ASP A 132 -8.85 -1.33 9.95
C ASP A 132 -9.28 -0.76 8.60
N SER A 133 -10.42 -0.06 8.58
CA SER A 133 -10.77 0.69 7.37
C SER A 133 -9.99 1.97 7.41
N TRP A 134 -9.07 2.10 6.48
CA TRP A 134 -8.50 3.38 6.12
C TRP A 134 -9.61 4.34 5.74
N ASP A 135 -9.43 5.62 6.07
CA ASP A 135 -10.26 6.67 5.51
C ASP A 135 -10.28 6.54 3.98
N PRO A 136 -11.44 6.71 3.32
CA PRO A 136 -11.51 6.71 1.86
C PRO A 136 -10.49 7.64 1.20
N LEU A 137 -10.13 8.76 1.84
CA LEU A 137 -9.09 9.67 1.35
C LEU A 137 -7.71 9.01 1.35
N VAL A 138 -7.37 8.25 2.39
CA VAL A 138 -6.09 7.51 2.48
C VAL A 138 -6.08 6.33 1.50
N SER A 139 -7.22 5.64 1.33
CA SER A 139 -7.36 4.58 0.33
C SER A 139 -7.22 5.12 -1.11
N ASN A 140 -7.70 6.34 -1.37
CA ASN A 140 -7.54 7.01 -2.67
C ASN A 140 -6.14 7.58 -2.89
N ALA A 141 -5.39 7.85 -1.81
CA ALA A 141 -3.99 8.27 -1.89
C ALA A 141 -3.08 7.12 -2.38
N GLU A 142 -3.56 5.88 -2.33
CA GLU A 142 -2.91 4.76 -2.99
C GLU A 142 -3.02 4.89 -4.50
N ILE A 143 -1.88 5.14 -5.15
CA ILE A 143 -1.78 5.08 -6.59
C ILE A 143 -1.39 3.63 -6.93
N ILE A 144 -2.41 2.82 -7.22
CA ILE A 144 -2.31 1.36 -7.42
C ILE A 144 -1.48 1.00 -8.67
N ASP A 145 -1.33 1.92 -9.64
CA ASP A 145 -0.49 1.73 -10.82
C ASP A 145 0.68 2.72 -10.82
N SER A 146 1.90 2.18 -10.88
CA SER A 146 3.14 2.93 -11.06
C SER A 146 2.94 4.01 -12.14
N PRO A 147 3.19 5.30 -11.84
CA PRO A 147 3.03 6.34 -12.83
C PRO A 147 3.95 6.08 -14.04
N ASP A 148 3.38 6.14 -15.24
CA ASP A 148 4.00 5.78 -16.54
C ASP A 148 5.06 6.82 -17.01
N VAL A 149 5.85 7.36 -16.08
CA VAL A 149 6.86 8.40 -16.31
C VAL A 149 8.25 7.84 -16.06
N ASP A 150 9.02 7.67 -17.12
CA ASP A 150 10.43 7.29 -17.03
C ASP A 150 11.36 8.49 -16.85
N TYR A 151 12.57 8.24 -16.35
CA TYR A 151 13.65 9.25 -16.31
C TYR A 151 13.98 9.82 -17.69
N SER A 152 13.80 9.06 -18.77
CA SER A 152 14.01 9.57 -20.14
C SER A 152 13.02 10.67 -20.53
N SER A 153 11.92 10.80 -19.80
CA SER A 153 10.91 11.84 -20.00
C SER A 153 11.23 13.12 -19.23
N ILE A 154 12.31 13.15 -18.45
CA ILE A 154 12.76 14.31 -17.67
C ILE A 154 14.05 14.84 -18.28
N GLY A 155 14.02 16.05 -18.83
CA GLY A 155 15.20 16.70 -19.42
C GLY A 155 15.93 17.61 -18.44
N GLY A 156 17.26 17.56 -18.42
CA GLY A 156 18.11 18.61 -17.85
C GLY A 156 18.30 18.61 -16.32
N LEU A 157 17.79 17.61 -15.61
CA LEU A 157 17.88 17.50 -14.14
C LEU A 157 18.82 16.39 -13.67
N GLU A 158 19.90 16.10 -14.43
CA GLU A 158 20.78 14.95 -14.18
C GLU A 158 21.39 14.93 -12.77
N LYS A 159 21.80 16.10 -12.26
CA LYS A 159 22.36 16.22 -10.92
C LYS A 159 21.33 15.89 -9.84
N GLN A 160 20.13 16.46 -9.94
CA GLN A 160 19.03 16.25 -9.00
C GLN A 160 18.51 14.82 -9.05
N ILE A 161 18.43 14.23 -10.25
CA ILE A 161 18.09 12.81 -10.43
C ILE A 161 19.12 11.95 -9.70
N LYS A 162 20.42 12.21 -9.87
CA LYS A 162 21.47 11.44 -9.19
C LYS A 162 21.35 11.54 -7.66
N GLU A 163 21.19 12.74 -7.11
CA GLU A 163 21.01 12.94 -5.66
C GLU A 163 19.77 12.21 -5.12
N LEU A 164 18.68 12.21 -5.87
CA LEU A 164 17.44 11.54 -5.50
C LEU A 164 17.57 10.01 -5.57
N LYS A 165 18.27 9.49 -6.59
CA LYS A 165 18.58 8.05 -6.72
C LYS A 165 19.44 7.56 -5.56
N GLU A 166 20.48 8.30 -5.21
CA GLU A 166 21.35 7.98 -4.07
C GLU A 166 20.58 8.01 -2.73
N ALA A 167 19.57 8.87 -2.60
CA ALA A 167 18.77 8.96 -1.38
C ALA A 167 17.68 7.88 -1.27
N ILE A 168 17.12 7.40 -2.39
CA ILE A 168 15.93 6.54 -2.39
C ILE A 168 16.19 5.17 -3.01
N GLU A 169 16.77 5.10 -4.23
CA GLU A 169 17.04 3.82 -4.90
C GLU A 169 18.13 3.03 -4.15
N LEU A 170 19.21 3.70 -3.75
CA LEU A 170 20.37 3.04 -3.14
C LEU A 170 20.05 2.29 -1.83
N PRO A 171 19.25 2.84 -0.88
CA PRO A 171 18.79 2.09 0.30
C PRO A 171 17.95 0.85 -0.03
N PHE A 172 17.14 0.88 -1.09
CA PHE A 172 16.31 -0.26 -1.50
C PHE A 172 17.12 -1.34 -2.22
N GLU A 173 18.10 -0.96 -3.04
CA GLU A 173 18.94 -1.91 -3.78
C GLU A 173 19.96 -2.62 -2.88
N ASN A 174 20.61 -1.89 -1.96
CA ASN A 174 21.74 -2.40 -1.18
C ASN A 174 21.64 -2.10 0.33
N PRO A 175 20.64 -2.64 1.05
CA PRO A 175 20.48 -2.40 2.49
C PRO A 175 21.66 -2.93 3.32
N GLN A 176 22.32 -4.02 2.87
CA GLN A 176 23.48 -4.60 3.57
C GLN A 176 24.67 -3.65 3.62
N ALA A 177 24.89 -2.86 2.56
CA ALA A 177 25.99 -1.90 2.52
C ALA A 177 25.83 -0.83 3.62
N PHE A 178 24.61 -0.34 3.87
CA PHE A 178 24.36 0.63 4.94
C PHE A 178 24.66 0.05 6.33
N SER A 179 24.27 -1.21 6.57
CA SER A 179 24.57 -1.93 7.80
C SER A 179 26.07 -2.16 8.00
N ASP A 180 26.80 -2.52 6.94
CA ASP A 180 28.25 -2.76 6.99
C ASP A 180 29.05 -1.48 7.29
N PHE A 181 28.59 -0.34 6.73
CA PHE A 181 29.18 0.98 7.02
C PHE A 181 28.69 1.57 8.35
N GLY A 182 27.65 1.02 8.97
CA GLY A 182 27.06 1.51 10.22
C GLY A 182 26.44 2.91 10.08
N ILE A 183 25.90 3.22 8.90
CA ILE A 183 25.27 4.51 8.60
C ILE A 183 23.76 4.34 8.42
N ASP A 184 22.97 5.24 9.02
CA ASP A 184 21.52 5.23 8.83
C ASP A 184 21.19 5.79 7.43
N PRO A 185 20.32 5.12 6.65
CA PRO A 185 19.87 5.66 5.38
C PRO A 185 19.02 6.91 5.61
N PRO A 186 19.04 7.88 4.67
CA PRO A 186 18.19 9.07 4.79
C PRO A 186 16.72 8.65 4.86
N LYS A 187 15.96 9.31 5.73
CA LYS A 187 14.53 9.02 5.96
C LYS A 187 13.63 9.78 4.99
N GLY A 188 13.96 11.05 4.76
CA GLY A 188 13.15 11.96 3.95
C GLY A 188 13.95 12.80 2.97
N VAL A 189 13.33 13.07 1.81
CA VAL A 189 13.84 13.99 0.80
C VAL A 189 12.83 15.13 0.59
N LEU A 190 13.30 16.37 0.63
CA LEU A 190 12.53 17.56 0.34
C LEU A 190 12.95 18.14 -1.02
N LEU A 191 12.02 18.23 -1.96
CA LEU A 191 12.18 18.85 -3.27
C LEU A 191 11.74 20.32 -3.20
N THR A 192 12.65 21.25 -3.47
CA THR A 192 12.38 22.70 -3.44
C THR A 192 12.51 23.34 -4.82
N GLY A 193 11.99 24.56 -4.96
CA GLY A 193 12.21 25.43 -6.12
C GLY A 193 10.92 25.98 -6.73
N PRO A 194 10.98 26.71 -7.84
CA PRO A 194 9.80 27.36 -8.42
C PRO A 194 8.78 26.36 -8.99
N PRO A 195 7.50 26.76 -9.10
CA PRO A 195 6.45 25.93 -9.69
C PRO A 195 6.74 25.66 -11.18
N GLY A 196 6.25 24.53 -11.68
CA GLY A 196 6.41 24.15 -13.09
C GLY A 196 7.79 23.61 -13.47
N THR A 197 8.66 23.32 -12.50
CA THR A 197 9.98 22.68 -12.70
C THR A 197 9.94 21.14 -12.70
N GLY A 198 8.77 20.53 -12.53
CA GLY A 198 8.60 19.08 -12.66
C GLY A 198 8.88 18.26 -11.40
N LYS A 199 8.79 18.84 -10.19
CA LYS A 199 9.01 18.13 -8.91
C LYS A 199 8.13 16.88 -8.78
N THR A 200 6.84 17.03 -9.07
CA THR A 200 5.87 15.92 -9.07
C THR A 200 6.21 14.85 -10.12
N MET A 201 6.74 15.24 -11.28
CA MET A 201 7.18 14.27 -12.30
C MET A 201 8.43 13.51 -11.86
N LEU A 202 9.37 14.19 -11.19
CA LEU A 202 10.58 13.58 -10.67
C LEU A 202 10.27 12.52 -9.60
N ALA A 203 9.37 12.82 -8.66
CA ALA A 203 8.93 11.87 -7.64
C ALA A 203 8.23 10.64 -8.27
N LYS A 204 7.37 10.86 -9.26
CA LYS A 204 6.71 9.77 -10.01
C LYS A 204 7.72 8.89 -10.76
N ALA A 205 8.75 9.47 -11.36
CA ALA A 205 9.77 8.69 -12.06
C ALA A 205 10.60 7.79 -11.12
N VAL A 206 10.88 8.24 -9.90
CA VAL A 206 11.53 7.40 -8.87
C VAL A 206 10.64 6.23 -8.47
N ALA A 207 9.35 6.47 -8.29
CA ALA A 207 8.40 5.42 -7.94
C ALA A 207 8.35 4.33 -9.02
N ASN A 208 8.33 4.72 -10.30
CA ASN A 208 8.35 3.77 -11.41
C ASN A 208 9.65 2.95 -11.46
N SER A 209 10.78 3.58 -11.17
CA SER A 209 12.10 2.94 -11.18
C SER A 209 12.30 1.92 -10.05
N THR A 210 11.74 2.21 -8.87
CA THR A 210 11.95 1.40 -7.65
C THR A 210 10.98 0.23 -7.50
N ASN A 211 9.93 0.13 -8.34
CA ASN A 211 8.86 -0.87 -8.23
C ASN A 211 8.28 -0.98 -6.80
N ALA A 212 8.28 0.14 -6.07
CA ALA A 212 7.78 0.26 -4.70
C ALA A 212 6.35 0.83 -4.72
N SER A 213 5.57 0.53 -3.67
CA SER A 213 4.21 1.05 -3.55
C SER A 213 4.24 2.58 -3.42
N PHE A 214 3.56 3.30 -4.31
CA PHE A 214 3.55 4.77 -4.30
C PHE A 214 2.27 5.32 -3.67
N LEU A 215 2.42 6.07 -2.59
CA LEU A 215 1.34 6.70 -1.86
C LEU A 215 1.44 8.22 -2.07
N GLY A 216 0.57 8.77 -2.90
CA GLY A 216 0.59 10.18 -3.28
C GLY A 216 -0.52 10.96 -2.59
N LEU A 217 -0.15 12.02 -1.87
CA LEU A 217 -1.09 12.88 -1.18
C LEU A 217 -0.76 14.37 -1.43
N VAL A 218 -1.78 15.22 -1.52
CA VAL A 218 -1.59 16.68 -1.59
C VAL A 218 -1.72 17.25 -0.19
N GLY A 219 -0.74 18.02 0.28
CA GLY A 219 -0.70 18.52 1.66
C GLY A 219 -1.97 19.27 2.10
N ALA A 220 -2.66 19.93 1.18
CA ALA A 220 -3.95 20.57 1.44
C ALA A 220 -5.05 19.58 1.89
N GLU A 221 -4.98 18.30 1.50
CA GLU A 221 -5.92 17.25 1.93
C GLU A 221 -5.75 16.86 3.39
N LEU A 222 -4.57 17.10 3.98
CA LEU A 222 -4.32 16.89 5.41
C LEU A 222 -4.84 18.05 6.27
N ALA A 223 -5.17 19.19 5.66
CA ALA A 223 -5.72 20.36 6.34
C ALA A 223 -7.24 20.24 6.52
N GLN A 224 -7.65 19.42 7.49
CA GLN A 224 -9.06 19.19 7.79
C GLN A 224 -9.66 20.26 8.72
N LYS A 225 -10.96 20.53 8.57
CA LYS A 225 -11.72 21.46 9.44
C LYS A 225 -12.06 20.84 10.80
N TYR A 226 -12.14 19.52 10.87
CA TYR A 226 -12.51 18.78 12.06
C TYR A 226 -11.27 18.45 12.89
N ILE A 227 -11.39 18.63 14.20
CA ILE A 227 -10.27 18.48 15.14
C ILE A 227 -9.90 16.99 15.25
N GLY A 228 -8.63 16.66 15.04
CA GLY A 228 -8.06 15.32 15.16
C GLY A 228 -8.14 14.48 13.89
N GLU A 229 -8.88 14.92 12.87
CA GLU A 229 -9.00 14.17 11.61
C GLU A 229 -7.68 14.15 10.83
N GLY A 230 -7.01 15.30 10.71
CA GLY A 230 -5.74 15.36 9.97
C GLY A 230 -4.64 14.50 10.61
N GLY A 231 -4.54 14.51 11.95
CA GLY A 231 -3.62 13.65 12.66
C GLY A 231 -3.94 12.15 12.52
N ARG A 232 -5.24 11.78 12.49
CA ARG A 232 -5.67 10.40 12.24
C ARG A 232 -5.27 9.94 10.83
N MET A 233 -5.51 10.77 9.82
CA MET A 233 -5.14 10.49 8.43
C MET A 233 -3.63 10.26 8.26
N VAL A 234 -2.79 11.07 8.92
CA VAL A 234 -1.33 10.88 8.86
C VAL A 234 -0.93 9.52 9.45
N ARG A 235 -1.50 9.11 10.60
CA ARG A 235 -1.20 7.79 11.18
C ARG A 235 -1.60 6.66 10.24
N GLU A 236 -2.84 6.73 9.72
CA GLU A 236 -3.38 5.75 8.79
C GLU A 236 -2.53 5.64 7.51
N LEU A 237 -2.04 6.77 6.97
CA LEU A 237 -1.15 6.79 5.81
C LEU A 237 0.18 6.06 6.07
N PHE A 238 0.83 6.33 7.21
CA PHE A 238 2.09 5.68 7.57
C PHE A 238 1.90 4.20 7.91
N GLU A 239 0.77 3.82 8.51
CA GLU A 239 0.45 2.43 8.79
C GLU A 239 0.22 1.63 7.50
N MET A 240 -0.56 2.18 6.57
CA MET A 240 -0.74 1.60 5.25
C MET A 240 0.60 1.50 4.49
N ALA A 241 1.48 2.50 4.61
CA ALA A 241 2.81 2.46 4.02
C ALA A 241 3.69 1.34 4.60
N ARG A 242 3.61 1.10 5.92
CA ARG A 242 4.33 0.02 6.61
C ARG A 242 3.81 -1.36 6.17
N GLU A 243 2.50 -1.54 6.05
CA GLU A 243 1.92 -2.80 5.56
C GLU A 243 2.33 -3.11 4.12
N LYS A 244 2.49 -2.08 3.27
CA LYS A 244 2.85 -2.20 1.84
C LYS A 244 4.34 -2.02 1.56
N SER A 245 5.18 -2.18 2.58
CA SER A 245 6.64 -2.08 2.48
C SER A 245 7.20 -3.05 1.42
N PRO A 246 8.09 -2.62 0.50
CA PRO A 246 8.69 -1.28 0.40
C PRO A 246 7.75 -0.23 -0.21
N SER A 247 7.70 0.96 0.39
CA SER A 247 6.78 2.02 -0.03
C SER A 247 7.41 3.41 -0.01
N ILE A 248 6.89 4.28 -0.87
CA ILE A 248 7.28 5.69 -1.01
C ILE A 248 6.06 6.56 -0.79
N ILE A 249 6.10 7.41 0.23
CA ILE A 249 5.08 8.43 0.50
C ILE A 249 5.51 9.72 -0.18
N PHE A 250 4.68 10.25 -1.08
CA PHE A 250 4.87 11.54 -1.73
C PHE A 250 3.85 12.55 -1.23
N ILE A 251 4.33 13.65 -0.67
CA ILE A 251 3.51 14.77 -0.17
C ILE A 251 3.79 15.99 -1.05
N ASP A 252 2.85 16.35 -1.92
CA ASP A 252 2.94 17.60 -2.69
C ASP A 252 2.45 18.79 -1.87
N GLU A 253 2.91 20.01 -2.18
CA GLU A 253 2.50 21.25 -1.50
C GLU A 253 2.56 21.16 0.04
N ILE A 254 3.65 20.64 0.59
CA ILE A 254 3.80 20.49 2.05
C ILE A 254 3.74 21.83 2.80
N ASP A 255 3.96 22.96 2.11
CA ASP A 255 3.81 24.31 2.67
C ASP A 255 2.38 24.63 3.13
N SER A 256 1.37 23.92 2.62
CA SER A 256 -0.01 24.02 3.11
C SER A 256 -0.16 23.65 4.58
N ILE A 257 0.60 22.66 5.07
CA ILE A 257 0.60 22.19 6.46
C ILE A 257 1.86 22.56 7.24
N GLY A 258 2.96 22.80 6.54
CA GLY A 258 4.30 23.03 7.09
C GLY A 258 4.65 24.49 7.29
N SER A 259 3.73 25.44 7.07
CA SER A 259 4.03 26.87 7.16
C SER A 259 4.29 27.34 8.60
N LYS A 260 5.38 28.08 8.80
CA LYS A 260 5.77 28.70 10.06
C LYS A 260 4.81 29.84 10.43
N ARG A 261 3.74 29.54 11.17
CA ARG A 261 2.77 30.57 11.60
C ARG A 261 3.13 31.12 12.98
N LEU A 262 3.40 32.43 13.03
CA LEU A 262 3.82 33.17 14.22
C LEU A 262 2.64 33.66 15.08
N ASP A 263 1.42 33.73 14.54
CA ASP A 263 0.24 34.23 15.29
C ASP A 263 -0.96 33.29 15.13
N VAL A 264 -1.23 32.51 16.19
CA VAL A 264 -2.33 31.54 16.26
C VAL A 264 -3.63 32.27 16.61
N ALA A 265 -4.33 32.81 15.60
CA ALA A 265 -5.59 33.52 15.80
C ALA A 265 -6.84 32.64 15.60
N THR A 266 -6.76 31.54 14.84
CA THR A 266 -7.96 30.75 14.46
C THR A 266 -7.86 29.27 14.86
N SER A 267 -9.03 28.65 15.09
CA SER A 267 -9.14 27.23 15.46
C SER A 267 -8.64 26.28 14.36
N GLY A 268 -8.73 26.68 13.08
CA GLY A 268 -8.25 25.89 11.95
C GLY A 268 -6.73 25.79 11.90
N ASP A 269 -6.03 26.88 12.22
CA ASP A 269 -4.55 26.90 12.19
C ASP A 269 -3.94 26.00 13.28
N ARG A 270 -4.63 25.89 14.42
CA ARG A 270 -4.24 24.96 15.49
C ARG A 270 -4.35 23.50 15.05
N GLU A 271 -5.31 23.18 14.20
CA GLU A 271 -5.48 21.82 13.70
C GLU A 271 -4.39 21.46 12.70
N VAL A 272 -4.10 22.35 11.75
CA VAL A 272 -3.00 22.18 10.80
C VAL A 272 -1.66 21.97 11.52
N GLN A 273 -1.40 22.75 12.57
CA GLN A 273 -0.19 22.59 13.38
C GLN A 273 -0.14 21.24 14.11
N ARG A 274 -1.29 20.72 14.58
CA ARG A 274 -1.35 19.37 15.17
C ARG A 274 -1.06 18.29 14.15
N THR A 275 -1.62 18.39 12.95
CA THR A 275 -1.34 17.46 11.86
C THR A 275 0.15 17.47 11.49
N LEU A 276 0.76 18.66 11.43
CA LEU A 276 2.21 18.79 11.22
C LEU A 276 3.01 18.12 12.35
N MET A 277 2.65 18.35 13.61
CA MET A 277 3.33 17.69 14.74
C MET A 277 3.18 16.17 14.70
N GLN A 278 2.02 15.65 14.26
CA GLN A 278 1.84 14.22 14.06
C GLN A 278 2.72 13.69 12.93
N LEU A 279 2.81 14.39 11.80
CA LEU A 279 3.71 14.02 10.69
C LEU A 279 5.17 13.97 11.15
N LEU A 280 5.61 14.98 11.90
CA LEU A 280 6.95 15.01 12.49
C LEU A 280 7.18 13.83 13.44
N SER A 281 6.18 13.47 14.25
CA SER A 281 6.26 12.33 15.17
C SER A 281 6.35 10.99 14.44
N GLU A 282 5.68 10.82 13.30
CA GLU A 282 5.81 9.60 12.49
C GLU A 282 7.18 9.53 11.80
N LEU A 283 7.71 10.66 11.29
CA LEU A 283 9.05 10.73 10.68
C LEU A 283 10.17 10.44 11.70
N ASP A 284 10.05 10.97 12.90
CA ASP A 284 11.00 10.75 14.01
C ASP A 284 10.89 9.33 14.60
N GLY A 285 9.84 8.58 14.25
CA GLY A 285 9.33 7.38 14.93
C GLY A 285 10.36 6.42 15.55
N PHE A 286 9.96 5.83 16.68
CA PHE A 286 10.75 4.85 17.45
C PHE A 286 10.87 3.47 16.77
N GLU A 287 9.95 3.15 15.86
CA GLU A 287 10.03 1.95 15.01
C GLU A 287 10.72 2.34 13.70
N GLY A 288 11.79 1.64 13.33
CA GLY A 288 12.57 1.95 12.14
C GLY A 288 11.68 2.01 10.89
N LEU A 289 11.65 3.17 10.21
CA LEU A 289 11.05 3.35 8.89
C LEU A 289 11.94 2.71 7.80
N ASP A 290 12.57 1.57 8.08
CA ASP A 290 13.71 1.07 7.31
C ASP A 290 13.37 0.88 5.82
N ASN A 291 12.09 0.59 5.53
CA ASN A 291 11.57 0.37 4.20
C ASN A 291 10.49 1.38 3.73
N VAL A 292 10.26 2.46 4.47
CA VAL A 292 9.31 3.53 4.09
C VAL A 292 10.08 4.82 3.87
N LYS A 293 10.03 5.36 2.65
CA LYS A 293 10.72 6.61 2.30
C LYS A 293 9.71 7.73 2.06
N VAL A 294 10.04 8.94 2.52
CA VAL A 294 9.15 10.09 2.38
C VAL A 294 9.77 11.12 1.43
N ILE A 295 9.03 11.52 0.41
CA ILE A 295 9.38 12.60 -0.50
C ILE A 295 8.35 13.71 -0.29
N ALA A 296 8.81 14.91 0.04
CA ALA A 296 7.96 16.10 0.11
C ALA A 296 8.35 17.09 -0.99
N ALA A 297 7.38 17.80 -1.55
CA ALA A 297 7.63 18.89 -2.49
C ALA A 297 7.07 20.20 -1.97
N THR A 298 7.82 21.29 -2.16
CA THR A 298 7.35 22.65 -1.88
C THR A 298 7.80 23.61 -2.97
N ASN A 299 6.97 24.62 -3.22
CA ASN A 299 7.31 25.75 -4.07
C ASN A 299 7.89 26.94 -3.28
N ARG A 300 7.72 26.94 -1.95
CA ARG A 300 8.03 28.05 -1.05
C ARG A 300 8.82 27.58 0.17
N PRO A 301 10.11 27.21 -0.01
CA PRO A 301 10.94 26.72 1.10
C PRO A 301 11.09 27.73 2.24
N GLU A 302 10.98 29.03 1.96
CA GLU A 302 11.07 30.11 2.95
C GLU A 302 9.91 30.13 3.95
N LEU A 303 8.75 29.56 3.58
CA LEU A 303 7.58 29.50 4.46
C LEU A 303 7.61 28.30 5.40
N LEU A 304 8.46 27.31 5.14
CA LEU A 304 8.48 26.07 5.90
C LEU A 304 9.02 26.26 7.32
N ASP A 305 8.46 25.49 8.26
CA ASP A 305 8.97 25.39 9.61
C ASP A 305 10.36 24.73 9.61
N ALA A 306 11.31 25.36 10.30
CA ALA A 306 12.65 24.84 10.51
C ALA A 306 12.64 23.48 11.23
N ALA A 307 11.55 23.12 11.92
CA ALA A 307 11.35 21.79 12.48
C ALA A 307 11.44 20.69 11.41
N LEU A 308 10.89 20.89 10.21
CA LEU A 308 10.93 19.89 9.13
C LEU A 308 12.35 19.65 8.63
N LEU A 309 13.19 20.69 8.63
CA LEU A 309 14.56 20.68 8.10
C LEU A 309 15.60 20.13 9.10
N ARG A 310 15.17 19.66 10.27
CA ARG A 310 16.11 19.10 11.25
C ARG A 310 16.61 17.72 10.78
N PRO A 311 17.91 17.41 11.00
CA PRO A 311 18.44 16.07 10.76
C PRO A 311 17.61 15.00 11.47
N GLY A 312 17.36 13.87 10.81
CA GLY A 312 16.48 12.80 11.24
C GLY A 312 15.06 12.86 10.67
N ARG A 313 14.74 13.89 9.86
CA ARG A 313 13.45 14.10 9.19
C ARG A 313 13.65 14.20 7.67
N PHE A 314 13.70 15.42 7.14
CA PHE A 314 14.11 15.66 5.74
C PHE A 314 15.62 15.91 5.69
N ASP A 315 16.37 14.81 5.63
CA ASP A 315 17.84 14.82 5.64
C ASP A 315 18.45 15.39 4.35
N ARG A 316 17.72 15.24 3.23
CA ARG A 316 18.16 15.71 1.91
C ARG A 316 17.21 16.77 1.39
N ILE A 317 17.77 17.94 1.08
CA ILE A 317 17.05 19.04 0.43
C ILE A 317 17.63 19.17 -0.98
N ILE A 318 16.81 18.88 -1.99
CA ILE A 318 17.19 18.96 -3.40
C ILE A 318 16.50 20.17 -4.00
N ASP A 319 17.30 21.17 -4.36
CA ASP A 319 16.80 22.36 -5.03
C ASP A 319 16.74 22.17 -6.54
N ILE A 320 15.56 22.40 -7.11
CA ILE A 320 15.30 22.25 -8.54
C ILE A 320 15.25 23.66 -9.14
N PRO A 321 16.32 24.10 -9.82
CA PRO A 321 16.38 25.43 -10.40
C PRO A 321 15.52 25.55 -11.66
N ILE A 322 15.37 26.79 -12.14
CA ILE A 322 14.85 27.07 -13.49
C ILE A 322 15.83 26.44 -14.51
N PRO A 323 15.34 25.80 -15.59
CA PRO A 323 16.20 25.08 -16.52
C PRO A 323 17.16 26.01 -17.29
N ASP A 324 18.44 25.64 -17.29
CA ASP A 324 19.50 26.25 -18.10
C ASP A 324 19.31 25.98 -19.61
N MET A 325 20.13 26.59 -20.46
CA MET A 325 20.03 26.45 -21.92
C MET A 325 20.03 24.98 -22.38
N ASP A 326 20.97 24.18 -21.86
CA ASP A 326 21.09 22.76 -22.21
C ASP A 326 19.90 21.96 -21.66
N ALA A 327 19.41 22.29 -20.46
CA ALA A 327 18.23 21.68 -19.88
C ALA A 327 16.97 21.99 -20.70
N ARG A 328 16.80 23.24 -21.17
CA ARG A 328 15.69 23.62 -22.04
C ARG A 328 15.74 22.87 -23.37
N GLU A 329 16.92 22.73 -23.98
CA GLU A 329 17.09 21.94 -25.20
C GLU A 329 16.64 20.48 -25.00
N ALA A 330 17.04 19.85 -23.90
CA ALA A 330 16.62 18.51 -23.54
C ALA A 330 15.08 18.42 -23.36
N ILE A 331 14.47 19.38 -22.64
CA ILE A 331 13.02 19.42 -22.42
C ILE A 331 12.26 19.58 -23.74
N PHE A 332 12.72 20.47 -24.64
CA PHE A 332 12.14 20.61 -25.98
C PHE A 332 12.28 19.31 -26.78
N SER A 333 13.44 18.64 -26.72
CA SER A 333 13.66 17.37 -27.42
C SER A 333 12.69 16.28 -26.94
N VAL A 334 12.45 16.18 -25.64
CA VAL A 334 11.50 15.22 -25.07
C VAL A 334 10.07 15.50 -25.54
N HIS A 335 9.60 16.75 -25.40
CA HIS A 335 8.22 17.10 -25.75
C HIS A 335 7.94 17.12 -27.25
N THR A 336 8.96 17.30 -28.07
CA THR A 336 8.82 17.31 -29.54
C THR A 336 9.02 15.94 -30.18
N ARG A 337 9.44 14.91 -29.42
CA ARG A 337 9.68 13.54 -29.92
C ARG A 337 8.48 12.92 -30.62
N SER A 338 7.26 13.19 -30.12
CA SER A 338 6.00 12.69 -30.69
C SER A 338 5.37 13.64 -31.71
N MET A 339 5.95 14.82 -31.93
CA MET A 339 5.36 15.87 -32.74
C MET A 339 5.93 15.86 -34.17
N PRO A 340 5.08 15.87 -35.22
CA PRO A 340 5.56 15.98 -36.60
C PRO A 340 6.09 17.40 -36.86
N MET A 341 7.42 17.53 -36.93
CA MET A 341 8.11 18.80 -37.22
C MET A 341 8.70 18.83 -38.63
N VAL A 342 8.79 20.04 -39.20
CA VAL A 342 9.49 20.24 -40.48
C VAL A 342 11.00 20.01 -40.28
N LYS A 343 11.65 19.35 -41.24
CA LYS A 343 13.10 19.11 -41.23
C LYS A 343 13.87 20.44 -41.12
N GLY A 344 14.80 20.54 -40.17
CA GLY A 344 15.61 21.74 -39.91
C GLY A 344 15.17 22.59 -38.72
N LEU A 345 14.20 22.12 -37.93
CA LEU A 345 13.82 22.73 -36.66
C LEU A 345 14.73 22.17 -35.55
N ASP A 346 15.63 23.01 -35.06
CA ASP A 346 16.60 22.64 -34.04
C ASP A 346 16.09 23.04 -32.64
N SER A 347 16.04 22.07 -31.72
CA SER A 347 15.64 22.27 -30.32
C SER A 347 16.49 23.33 -29.63
N ARG A 348 17.78 23.42 -30.00
CA ARG A 348 18.69 24.42 -29.45
C ARG A 348 18.28 25.85 -29.81
N SER A 349 17.79 26.05 -31.03
CA SER A 349 17.29 27.35 -31.47
C SER A 349 16.03 27.77 -30.69
N LEU A 350 15.16 26.82 -30.34
CA LEU A 350 13.98 27.08 -29.51
C LEU A 350 14.36 27.35 -28.04
N ALA A 351 15.34 26.61 -27.51
CA ALA A 351 15.89 26.80 -26.18
C ALA A 351 16.52 28.20 -25.98
N SER A 352 17.13 28.75 -27.04
CA SER A 352 17.68 30.11 -27.03
C SER A 352 16.60 31.21 -26.96
N MET A 353 15.40 30.95 -27.48
CA MET A 353 14.30 31.92 -27.51
C MET A 353 13.38 31.87 -26.27
N SER A 354 13.59 30.89 -25.38
CA SER A 354 12.76 30.59 -24.21
C SER A 354 13.51 30.81 -22.90
N GLU A 355 14.35 31.85 -22.86
CA GLU A 355 15.16 32.16 -21.69
C GLU A 355 14.29 32.42 -20.46
N GLY A 356 14.63 31.76 -19.34
CA GLY A 356 13.91 31.86 -18.09
C GLY A 356 12.55 31.15 -18.05
N PHE A 357 12.20 30.33 -19.05
CA PHE A 357 10.97 29.54 -19.03
C PHE A 357 11.15 28.32 -18.11
N SER A 358 10.08 27.98 -17.39
CA SER A 358 9.92 26.74 -16.64
C SER A 358 9.59 25.56 -17.56
N GLY A 359 9.74 24.33 -17.07
CA GLY A 359 9.39 23.12 -17.84
C GLY A 359 7.92 23.10 -18.26
N ALA A 360 7.02 23.58 -17.40
CA ALA A 360 5.59 23.70 -17.70
C ALA A 360 5.30 24.74 -18.80
N GLU A 361 6.02 25.87 -18.81
CA GLU A 361 5.89 26.89 -19.86
C GLU A 361 6.43 26.39 -21.20
N ILE A 362 7.53 25.64 -21.20
CA ILE A 362 8.07 24.99 -22.41
C ILE A 362 7.05 23.99 -22.97
N LYS A 363 6.49 23.12 -22.13
CA LYS A 363 5.42 22.19 -22.53
C LYS A 363 4.23 22.93 -23.13
N SER A 364 3.80 24.03 -22.50
CA SER A 364 2.71 24.87 -22.99
C SER A 364 3.02 25.50 -24.35
N ALA A 365 4.25 25.98 -24.56
CA ALA A 365 4.69 26.53 -25.83
C ALA A 365 4.68 25.49 -26.97
N VAL A 366 5.02 24.23 -26.67
CA VAL A 366 4.96 23.11 -27.63
C VAL A 366 3.50 22.78 -27.98
N VAL A 367 2.62 22.68 -26.97
CA VAL A 367 1.20 22.39 -27.18
C VAL A 367 0.54 23.49 -28.02
N GLU A 368 0.78 24.76 -27.68
CA GLU A 368 0.23 25.91 -28.40
C GLU A 368 0.73 25.98 -29.85
N ALA A 369 2.01 25.66 -30.10
CA ALA A 369 2.54 25.55 -31.46
C ALA A 369 1.81 24.46 -32.27
N GLY A 370 1.46 23.35 -31.62
CA GLY A 370 0.66 22.27 -32.21
C GLY A 370 -0.76 22.71 -32.55
N ILE A 371 -1.43 23.39 -31.63
CA ILE A 371 -2.78 23.93 -31.84
C ILE A 371 -2.79 24.93 -33.00
N SER A 372 -1.79 25.83 -33.08
CA SER A 372 -1.65 26.79 -34.16
C SER A 372 -1.47 26.12 -35.53
N ALA A 373 -0.66 25.05 -35.59
CA ALA A 373 -0.48 24.27 -36.81
C ALA A 373 -1.77 23.54 -37.23
N ILE A 374 -2.49 22.94 -36.27
CA ILE A 374 -3.77 22.25 -36.52
C ILE A 374 -4.84 23.24 -36.99
N SER A 375 -4.96 24.40 -36.34
CA SER A 375 -5.89 25.47 -36.71
C SER A 375 -5.63 25.98 -38.14
N SER A 376 -4.37 25.99 -38.56
CA SER A 376 -3.98 26.32 -39.93
C SER A 376 -4.18 25.16 -40.94
N GLY A 377 -4.75 24.03 -40.53
CA GLY A 377 -4.95 22.84 -41.37
C GLY A 377 -3.66 22.11 -41.76
N ARG A 378 -2.55 22.34 -41.06
CA ARG A 378 -1.23 21.77 -41.38
C ARG A 378 -0.97 20.49 -40.58
N LYS A 379 -0.31 19.51 -41.21
CA LYS A 379 0.10 18.24 -40.59
C LYS A 379 1.48 18.28 -39.92
N SER A 380 2.20 19.40 -40.03
CA SER A 380 3.53 19.59 -39.44
C SER A 380 3.70 21.00 -38.90
N VAL A 381 4.45 21.12 -37.81
CA VAL A 381 4.73 22.39 -37.14
C VAL A 381 5.93 23.08 -37.77
N LYS A 382 5.79 24.39 -38.02
CA LYS A 382 6.85 25.24 -38.54
C LYS A 382 7.47 26.08 -37.43
N LYS A 383 8.68 26.60 -37.67
CA LYS A 383 9.36 27.52 -36.76
C LYS A 383 8.53 28.77 -36.44
N SER A 384 7.75 29.27 -37.39
CA SER A 384 6.84 30.42 -37.17
C SER A 384 5.81 30.17 -36.08
N ASP A 385 5.33 28.93 -35.95
CA ASP A 385 4.30 28.57 -34.98
C ASP A 385 4.89 28.56 -33.57
N PHE A 386 6.12 28.06 -33.41
CA PHE A 386 6.87 28.13 -32.16
C PHE A 386 7.22 29.56 -31.76
N ILE A 387 7.59 30.42 -32.70
CA ILE A 387 7.86 31.84 -32.39
C ILE A 387 6.58 32.53 -31.90
N GLY A 388 5.44 32.25 -32.53
CA GLY A 388 4.14 32.76 -32.10
C GLY A 388 3.74 32.24 -30.72
N SER A 389 3.95 30.94 -30.45
CA SER A 389 3.59 30.35 -29.15
C SER A 389 4.49 30.84 -28.02
N ILE A 390 5.80 30.95 -28.24
CA ILE A 390 6.74 31.48 -27.23
C ILE A 390 6.35 32.91 -26.84
N LYS A 391 6.04 33.78 -27.82
CA LYS A 391 5.56 35.14 -27.53
C LYS A 391 4.27 35.16 -26.73
N LYS A 392 3.30 34.32 -27.11
CA LYS A 392 2.02 34.22 -26.39
C LYS A 392 2.20 33.75 -24.94
N VAL A 393 3.13 32.81 -24.69
CA VAL A 393 3.48 32.37 -23.34
C VAL A 393 4.20 33.48 -22.57
N GLU A 394 5.08 34.23 -23.22
CA GLU A 394 5.76 35.40 -22.63
C GLU A 394 4.77 36.51 -22.24
N ASP A 395 3.77 36.79 -23.08
CA ASP A 395 2.72 37.76 -22.82
C ASP A 395 1.84 37.34 -21.63
N ASN A 396 1.47 36.05 -21.56
CA ASN A 396 0.74 35.52 -20.41
C ASN A 396 1.54 35.64 -19.10
N ARG A 397 2.85 35.41 -19.16
CA ARG A 397 3.75 35.58 -18.02
C ARG A 397 3.79 37.04 -17.55
N LYS A 398 3.90 38.00 -18.48
CA LYS A 398 3.89 39.44 -18.15
C LYS A 398 2.54 39.88 -17.57
N GLY A 399 1.42 39.43 -18.15
CA GLY A 399 0.08 39.72 -17.64
C GLY A 399 -0.17 39.17 -16.22
N SER A 400 0.42 38.02 -15.88
CA SER A 400 0.35 37.45 -14.52
C SER A 400 1.18 38.22 -13.48
N ASN A 401 2.25 38.88 -13.90
CA ASN A 401 3.05 39.74 -13.01
C ASN A 401 2.39 41.11 -12.78
N GLU A 402 1.73 41.68 -13.79
CA GLU A 402 1.00 42.96 -13.65
C GLU A 402 -0.22 42.85 -12.72
N THR A 403 -0.97 41.75 -12.80
CA THR A 403 -2.11 41.49 -11.91
C THR A 403 -1.71 41.27 -10.45
N ASN A 404 -0.53 40.71 -10.18
CA ASN A 404 0.00 40.59 -8.82
C ASN A 404 0.49 41.94 -8.25
N SER A 405 0.88 42.90 -9.10
CA SER A 405 1.29 44.24 -8.65
C SER A 405 0.12 45.19 -8.37
N GLU A 406 -1.01 45.06 -9.07
CA GLU A 406 -2.19 45.91 -8.84
C GLU A 406 -2.97 45.53 -7.55
N GLY A 407 -2.79 44.31 -7.04
CA GLY A 407 -3.43 43.86 -5.80
C GLY A 407 -2.82 44.38 -4.48
N LEU A 408 -1.68 45.10 -4.53
CA LEU A 408 -1.02 45.66 -3.34
C LEU A 408 -1.44 47.10 -3.01
N TYR A 409 -2.24 47.76 -3.86
CA TYR A 409 -2.75 49.12 -3.64
C TYR A 409 -4.27 49.23 -3.87
N GLY A 410 -5.03 48.25 -3.34
CA GLY A 410 -6.50 48.25 -3.32
C GLY A 410 -7.05 48.28 -1.91
#